data_AF-A0A7W0J0G3-F1
#
_entry.id   AF-A0A7W0J0G3-F1
#
_cell.length_a   1.000
_cell.length_b   1.000
_cell.length_c   1.000
_cell.angle_alpha   90.00
_cell.angle_beta   90.00
_cell.angle_gamma   90.00
#
_symmetry.space_group_name_H-M   'P 1'
#
loop_
_entity.id
_entity.type
_entity.pdbx_description
1 polymer ?
#
loop_
_entity_poly.entity_id
_entity_poly.type
_entity_poly.pdbx_seq_one_letter_code
_entity_poly.pdbx_strand_id
1 'polypeptide(L)' 'MSKITTIRLPEQMREQLETQARLEHRSLSQQIKENLKIALAATANPDLPLQFIRDILEAKAEKETGGAVPFEI' A
#
# COMPACT_ATOMS: atom_id res chain seq x y z
N MET A 1 -9.10 -16.85 -0.59
CA MET A 1 -9.23 -16.96 -2.05
C MET A 1 -9.22 -15.57 -2.64
N SER A 2 -8.34 -15.28 -3.60
CA SER A 2 -8.33 -14.00 -4.33
C SER A 2 -9.34 -14.04 -5.48
N LYS A 3 -10.14 -12.98 -5.65
CA LYS A 3 -11.11 -12.85 -6.75
C LYS A 3 -10.58 -11.84 -7.77
N ILE A 4 -10.59 -12.20 -9.05
CA ILE A 4 -10.23 -11.28 -10.14
C ILE A 4 -11.35 -10.25 -10.27
N THR A 5 -10.98 -8.97 -10.19
CA THR A 5 -11.89 -7.84 -10.34
C THR A 5 -11.38 -6.93 -11.43
N THR A 6 -12.19 -6.70 -12.47
CA THR A 6 -11.87 -5.78 -13.56
C THR A 6 -12.42 -4.39 -13.22
N ILE A 7 -11.57 -3.37 -13.26
CA ILE A 7 -11.93 -1.99 -12.93
C ILE A 7 -11.56 -1.12 -14.13
N ARG A 8 -12.46 -0.23 -14.54
CA ARG A 8 -12.17 0.78 -15.56
C ARG A 8 -11.52 1.98 -14.89
N LEU A 9 -10.34 2.37 -15.36
CA LEU A 9 -9.58 3.51 -14.87
C LEU A 9 -9.34 4.52 -16.00
N PRO A 10 -9.35 5.83 -15.71
CA PRO A 10 -8.85 6.84 -16.65
C PRO A 10 -7.39 6.56 -17.01
N GLU A 11 -7.01 6.85 -18.25
CA GLU A 11 -5.66 6.58 -18.78
C GLU A 11 -4.58 7.28 -17.94
N GLN A 12 -4.77 8.56 -17.63
CA GLN A 12 -3.85 9.34 -16.82
C GLN A 12 -3.61 8.72 -15.43
N MET A 13 -4.67 8.18 -14.81
CA MET A 13 -4.56 7.54 -13.50
C MET A 13 -3.80 6.22 -13.59
N ARG A 14 -4.00 5.46 -14.67
CA ARG A 14 -3.23 4.24 -14.94
C ARG A 14 -1.74 4.57 -15.10
N GLU A 15 -1.39 5.59 -15.87
CA GLU A 15 0.01 6.00 -16.09
C GLU A 15 0.69 6.43 -14.79
N GLN A 16 0.00 7.17 -13.93
CA GLN A 16 0.50 7.55 -12.60
C GLN A 16 0.76 6.31 -11.74
N LEU A 17 -0.20 5.39 -11.68
CA LEU A 17 -0.06 4.15 -10.90
C LEU A 17 1.05 3.24 -11.45
N GLU A 18 1.25 3.16 -12.77
CA GLU A 18 2.35 2.43 -13.38
C GLU A 18 3.70 3.06 -13.03
N THR A 19 3.80 4.38 -13.02
CA THR A 19 5.01 5.09 -12.61
C THR A 19 5.34 4.80 -11.15
N GLN A 20 4.36 4.91 -10.24
CA GLN A 20 4.53 4.58 -8.83
C GLN A 20 4.92 3.11 -8.62
N ALA A 21 4.26 2.19 -9.32
CA ALA A 21 4.58 0.77 -9.24
C ALA A 21 6.04 0.47 -9.65
N ARG A 22 6.54 1.14 -10.70
CA ARG A 22 7.95 1.01 -11.12
C ARG A 22 8.92 1.54 -10.06
N LEU A 23 8.62 2.67 -9.43
CA LEU A 23 9.45 3.24 -8.36
C LEU A 23 9.53 2.32 -7.14
N GLU A 24 8.41 1.67 -6.80
CA GLU A 24 8.29 0.78 -5.64
C GLU A 24 8.70 -0.68 -5.95
N HIS A 25 9.20 -0.95 -7.16
CA HIS A 25 9.51 -2.31 -7.65
C HIS A 25 8.33 -3.31 -7.51
N ARG A 26 7.10 -2.80 -7.67
CA ARG A 26 5.84 -3.56 -7.55
C ARG A 26 5.16 -3.70 -8.90
N SER A 27 4.26 -4.69 -9.02
CA SER A 27 3.34 -4.75 -10.16
C SER A 27 2.20 -3.75 -10.00
N LEU A 28 1.57 -3.33 -11.11
CA LEU A 28 0.43 -2.40 -11.07
C LEU A 28 -0.70 -2.88 -10.15
N SER A 29 -1.03 -4.18 -10.20
CA SER A 29 -2.05 -4.78 -9.34
C SER A 29 -1.68 -4.72 -7.86
N GLN A 30 -0.39 -4.93 -7.52
CA GLN A 30 0.09 -4.80 -6.14
C GLN A 30 0.03 -3.34 -5.69
N GLN A 31 0.44 -2.39 -6.55
CA GLN A 31 0.35 -0.97 -6.23
C GLN A 31 -1.09 -0.51 -5.98
N ILE A 32 -2.04 -0.94 -6.80
CA ILE A 32 -3.46 -0.65 -6.61
C ILE A 32 -3.96 -1.23 -5.28
N LYS A 33 -3.60 -2.49 -4.98
CA LYS A 33 -3.99 -3.13 -3.73
C LYS A 33 -3.46 -2.37 -2.51
N GLU A 34 -2.21 -1.93 -2.56
CA GLU A 34 -1.58 -1.23 -1.43
C GLU A 34 -2.17 0.17 -1.25
N ASN A 35 -2.39 0.90 -2.34
CA ASN A 35 -3.10 2.19 -2.30
C ASN A 35 -4.52 2.03 -1.72
N LEU A 36 -5.25 0.97 -2.08
CA LEU A 36 -6.58 0.69 -1.51
C LEU A 36 -6.51 0.36 -0.01
N LYS A 37 -5.52 -0.42 0.42
CA LYS A 37 -5.32 -0.74 1.84
C LYS A 37 -5.07 0.52 2.67
N ILE A 38 -4.21 1.42 2.16
CA ILE A 38 -3.93 2.72 2.77
C ILE A 38 -5.20 3.58 2.79
N ALA A 39 -5.93 3.67 1.68
CA ALA A 39 -7.15 4.47 1.60
C ALA A 39 -8.24 4.00 2.59
N LEU A 40 -8.41 2.69 2.74
CA LEU A 40 -9.34 2.11 3.72
C LEU A 40 -8.92 2.44 5.16
N ALA A 41 -7.63 2.34 5.47
CA ALA A 41 -7.11 2.67 6.79
C ALA A 41 -7.25 4.17 7.11
N ALA A 42 -6.98 5.05 6.14
CA ALA A 42 -7.14 6.50 6.28
C ALA A 42 -8.61 6.90 6.44
N THR A 43 -9.52 6.24 5.68
CA THR A 43 -10.96 6.49 5.81
C THR A 43 -11.50 6.05 7.17
N ALA A 44 -10.98 4.94 7.72
CA ALA A 44 -11.37 4.44 9.04
C ALA A 44 -10.78 5.26 10.20
N ASN A 45 -9.66 5.97 9.97
CA ASN A 45 -8.94 6.74 10.98
C ASN A 45 -8.60 8.14 10.43
N PRO A 46 -9.61 9.02 10.25
CA PRO A 46 -9.41 10.32 9.61
C PRO A 46 -8.47 11.26 10.38
N ASP A 47 -8.37 11.08 11.69
CA ASP A 47 -7.48 11.86 12.57
C ASP A 47 -6.00 11.48 12.44
N LEU A 48 -5.70 10.32 11.85
CA LEU A 48 -4.33 9.85 11.70
C LEU A 48 -3.71 10.40 10.41
N PRO A 49 -2.50 10.98 10.46
CA PRO A 49 -1.79 11.39 9.27
C PRO A 49 -1.53 10.21 8.34
N LEU A 50 -1.72 10.42 7.03
CA LEU A 50 -1.49 9.40 6.01
C LEU A 50 -0.09 8.77 6.12
N GLN A 51 0.92 9.59 6.38
CA GLN A 51 2.30 9.13 6.53
C GLN A 51 2.43 8.13 7.68
N PHE A 52 1.82 8.42 8.83
CA PHE A 52 1.83 7.54 10.00
C PHE A 52 1.17 6.18 9.72
N ILE A 53 0.08 6.18 8.94
CA ILE A 53 -0.58 4.94 8.50
C ILE A 53 0.35 4.12 7.60
N ARG A 54 1.08 4.77 6.68
CA ARG A 54 2.03 4.10 5.78
C ARG A 54 3.18 3.46 6.56
N ASP A 55 3.80 4.20 7.47
CA ASP A 55 4.88 3.71 8.33
C ASP A 55 4.45 2.47 9.14
N ILE A 56 3.25 2.48 9.73
CA ILE A 56 2.73 1.31 10.47
C ILE A 56 2.51 0.11 9.53
N LEU A 57 1.98 0.34 8.33
CA LEU A 57 1.71 -0.74 7.38
C LEU A 57 3.02 -1.35 6.85
N GLU A 58 4.05 -0.55 6.66
CA GLU A 58 5.40 -0.99 6.30
C GLU A 58 6.03 -1.79 7.43
N ALA A 59 6.04 -1.27 8.66
CA ALA A 59 6.55 -1.97 9.83
C ALA A 59 5.83 -3.31 10.08
N LYS A 60 4.51 -3.38 9.81
CA LYS A 60 3.77 -4.65 9.85
C LYS A 60 4.25 -5.62 8.78
N ALA A 61 4.45 -5.16 7.56
CA ALA A 61 4.96 -6.00 6.47
C ALA A 61 6.37 -6.53 6.78
N GLU A 62 7.26 -5.70 7.34
CA GLU A 62 8.61 -6.10 7.78
C GLU A 62 8.59 -7.15 8.90
N LYS A 63 7.63 -7.02 9.83
CA LYS A 63 7.41 -8.03 10.86
C LYS A 63 6.92 -9.36 10.27
N GLU A 64 6.03 -9.31 9.28
CA GLU A 64 5.50 -10.50 8.62
C GLU A 64 6.56 -11.21 7.75
N THR A 65 7.53 -10.50 7.20
CA THR A 65 8.67 -11.09 6.44
C THR A 65 9.82 -11.58 7.34
N GLY A 66 9.69 -11.45 8.66
CA GLY A 66 10.68 -11.93 9.63
C GLY A 66 11.91 -11.03 9.79
N GLY A 67 11.89 -9.81 9.25
CA GLY A 67 12.97 -8.83 9.35
C GLY A 67 12.89 -7.92 10.58
N ALA A 68 11.82 -8.03 11.38
CA ALA A 68 11.66 -7.22 12.58
C ALA A 68 12.70 -7.60 13.64
N VAL A 69 13.66 -6.70 13.87
CA VAL A 69 14.57 -6.77 15.01
C VAL A 69 13.87 -6.18 16.25
N PRO A 70 13.94 -6.84 17.42
CA PRO A 70 13.46 -6.23 18.65
C PRO A 70 14.26 -4.96 18.94
N PHE A 71 13.55 -3.89 19.29
CA PHE A 71 14.19 -2.66 19.76
C PHE A 71 14.79 -2.91 21.14
N GLU A 72 16.13 -3.01 21.21
CA GLU A 72 16.85 -3.05 22.49
C GLU A 72 17.01 -1.63 23.05
N ILE A 73 16.71 -1.47 24.34
CA ILE A 73 16.72 -0.21 25.10
C ILE A 73 18.02 -0.10 25.89
#